data_AF-A0A534AJN4-F1
#
_entry.id   AF-A0A534AJN4-F1
#
_cell.length_a   1.000
_cell.length_b   1.000
_cell.length_c   1.000
_cell.angle_alpha   90.00
_cell.angle_beta   90.00
_cell.angle_gamma   90.00
#
_symmetry.space_group_name_H-M   'P 1'
#
loop_
_entity.id
_entity.type
_entity.pdbx_description
1 polymer ?
#
loop_
_entity_poly.entity_id
_entity_poly.type
_entity_poly.pdbx_seq_one_letter_code
_entity_poly.pdbx_strand_id
1 'polypeptide(L)'
;MAIEGPLRELGIHDVFQLLDLSRKTGVLRVTSELRHNAGTVSFEGGTIIFAEIRSNPHPLGALLLRTGKITDADLERGRDMQERQGDKRRLGEILVSLGAISPRELERQVRFQIEEVVFEMMSWREGYFSFTEGPLDGAATEAIVRIPTEALLMEGARRIDEWSRIESRIPHLGVVPALAPPQEGDAGELDLLPPEW
;
A
#
# COMPACT_ATOMS: atom_id res chain seq x y z
N MET A 1 -26.12 0.64 3.40
CA MET A 1 -26.19 -0.74 3.98
C MET A 1 -24.88 -1.01 4.69
N ALA A 2 -24.89 -1.65 5.86
CA ALA A 2 -23.67 -2.08 6.54
C ALA A 2 -23.50 -3.58 6.32
N ILE A 3 -22.31 -4.00 5.86
CA ILE A 3 -21.96 -5.42 5.72
C ILE A 3 -20.86 -5.69 6.74
N GLU A 4 -21.08 -6.65 7.62
CA GLU A 4 -20.11 -7.00 8.66
C GLU A 4 -20.15 -8.49 8.93
N GLY A 5 -19.04 -9.01 9.44
CA GLY A 5 -18.92 -10.42 9.73
C GLY A 5 -17.49 -10.85 10.06
N PRO A 6 -17.31 -12.11 10.48
CA PRO A 6 -16.00 -12.63 10.74
C PRO A 6 -15.30 -13.05 9.43
N LEU A 7 -14.00 -12.83 9.34
CA LEU A 7 -13.19 -13.17 8.15
C LEU A 7 -13.14 -14.67 7.83
N ARG A 8 -13.51 -15.52 8.80
CA ARG A 8 -13.61 -16.97 8.61
C ARG A 8 -14.83 -17.41 7.78
N GLU A 9 -15.86 -16.57 7.73
CA GLU A 9 -17.10 -16.86 6.98
C GLU A 9 -17.03 -16.27 5.56
N LEU A 10 -16.46 -15.07 5.44
CA LEU A 10 -16.20 -14.42 4.16
C LEU A 10 -14.77 -13.89 4.18
N GLY A 11 -13.91 -14.48 3.34
CA GLY A 11 -12.51 -14.11 3.27
C GLY A 11 -12.36 -12.65 2.83
N ILE A 12 -11.29 -12.00 3.28
CA ILE A 12 -11.05 -10.60 2.94
C ILE A 12 -10.96 -10.34 1.42
N HIS A 13 -10.47 -11.32 0.65
CA HIS A 13 -10.48 -11.28 -0.82
C HIS A 13 -11.91 -11.18 -1.38
N ASP A 14 -12.83 -11.98 -0.85
CA ASP A 14 -14.23 -11.99 -1.28
C ASP A 14 -14.93 -10.69 -0.89
N VAL A 15 -14.60 -10.13 0.28
CA VAL A 15 -15.09 -8.80 0.70
C VAL A 15 -14.66 -7.73 -0.31
N PHE A 16 -13.38 -7.70 -0.69
CA PHE A 16 -12.86 -6.74 -1.67
C PHE A 16 -13.55 -6.91 -3.03
N GLN A 17 -13.69 -8.16 -3.49
CA GLN A 17 -14.37 -8.46 -4.75
C GLN A 17 -15.84 -8.02 -4.73
N LEU A 18 -16.55 -8.26 -3.61
CA LEU A 18 -17.93 -7.84 -3.43
C LEU A 18 -18.08 -6.32 -3.53
N LEU A 19 -17.19 -5.57 -2.85
CA LEU A 19 -17.21 -4.10 -2.85
C LEU A 19 -16.89 -3.52 -4.24
N ASP A 20 -16.02 -4.18 -5.00
CA ASP A 20 -15.69 -3.81 -6.38
C ASP A 20 -16.87 -4.05 -7.34
N LEU A 21 -17.40 -5.28 -7.37
CA LEU A 21 -18.52 -5.67 -8.24
C LEU A 21 -19.78 -4.85 -7.99
N SER A 22 -20.05 -4.53 -6.72
CA SER A 22 -21.19 -3.68 -6.34
C SER A 22 -20.88 -2.19 -6.34
N ARG A 23 -19.68 -1.79 -6.82
CA ARG A 23 -19.23 -0.41 -7.02
C ARG A 23 -19.46 0.46 -5.78
N LYS A 24 -19.16 -0.07 -4.60
CA LYS A 24 -19.46 0.60 -3.33
C LYS A 24 -18.52 1.76 -3.08
N THR A 25 -19.07 2.79 -2.42
CA THR A 25 -18.31 3.89 -1.83
C THR A 25 -18.51 3.85 -0.32
N GLY A 26 -17.42 3.90 0.43
CA GLY A 26 -17.45 3.80 1.87
C GLY A 26 -16.13 3.33 2.47
N VAL A 27 -16.17 2.97 3.75
CA VAL A 27 -15.00 2.59 4.53
C VAL A 27 -15.13 1.16 5.02
N LEU A 28 -14.17 0.31 4.65
CA LEU A 28 -13.97 -1.02 5.19
C LEU A 28 -13.02 -0.94 6.38
N ARG A 29 -13.43 -1.46 7.53
CA ARG A 29 -12.57 -1.67 8.69
C ARG A 29 -12.41 -3.14 8.94
N VAL A 30 -11.20 -3.55 9.31
CA VAL A 30 -10.87 -4.93 9.66
C VAL A 30 -10.07 -4.91 10.95
N THR A 31 -10.43 -5.79 11.87
CA THR A 31 -9.74 -5.95 13.16
C THR A 31 -9.33 -7.40 13.33
N SER A 32 -8.10 -7.63 13.80
CA SER A 32 -7.62 -8.96 14.20
C SER A 32 -7.07 -8.87 15.61
N GLU A 33 -7.69 -9.61 16.53
CA GLU A 33 -7.26 -9.68 17.92
C GLU A 33 -5.95 -10.44 18.06
N LEU A 34 -5.77 -11.55 17.33
CA LEU A 34 -4.55 -12.36 17.35
C LEU A 34 -3.30 -11.57 16.94
N ARG A 35 -3.46 -10.68 15.94
CA ARG A 35 -2.37 -9.83 15.46
C ARG A 35 -2.26 -8.52 16.24
N HIS A 36 -3.16 -8.25 17.19
CA HIS A 36 -3.30 -6.97 17.88
C HIS A 36 -3.31 -5.78 16.90
N ASN A 37 -4.02 -5.94 15.78
CA ASN A 37 -3.93 -5.01 14.65
C ASN A 37 -5.31 -4.65 14.08
N ALA A 38 -5.37 -3.53 13.35
CA ALA A 38 -6.58 -3.09 12.67
C ALA A 38 -6.22 -2.33 11.39
N GLY A 39 -6.93 -2.63 10.30
CA GLY A 39 -6.79 -1.96 9.01
C GLY A 39 -8.05 -1.21 8.61
N THR A 40 -7.88 -0.11 7.88
CA THR A 40 -8.97 0.66 7.29
C THR A 40 -8.67 0.88 5.81
N VAL A 41 -9.66 0.66 4.94
CA VAL A 41 -9.56 0.86 3.49
C VAL A 41 -10.77 1.65 3.02
N SER A 42 -10.53 2.73 2.28
CA SER A 42 -11.58 3.55 1.69
C SER A 42 -11.77 3.18 0.23
N PHE A 43 -13.03 2.99 -0.15
CA PHE A 43 -13.45 2.65 -1.50
C PHE A 43 -14.27 3.81 -2.09
N GLU A 44 -14.05 4.11 -3.36
CA GLU A 44 -14.89 5.00 -4.15
C GLU A 44 -15.28 4.29 -5.46
N GLY A 45 -16.57 3.97 -5.60
CA GLY A 45 -17.07 3.28 -6.77
C GLY A 45 -16.39 1.93 -7.01
N GLY A 46 -16.07 1.19 -5.94
CA GLY A 46 -15.35 -0.08 -5.99
C GLY A 46 -13.83 0.04 -6.14
N THR A 47 -13.29 1.25 -6.31
CA THR A 47 -11.85 1.51 -6.44
C THR A 47 -11.25 1.89 -5.08
N ILE A 48 -10.06 1.39 -4.76
CA ILE A 48 -9.36 1.73 -3.53
C ILE A 48 -8.64 3.07 -3.71
N ILE A 49 -8.85 3.97 -2.76
CA ILE A 49 -8.32 5.34 -2.80
C ILE A 49 -7.48 5.70 -1.58
N PHE A 50 -7.63 4.95 -0.48
CA PHE A 50 -6.87 5.15 0.74
C PHE A 50 -6.84 3.85 1.55
N ALA A 51 -5.73 3.61 2.26
CA ALA A 51 -5.61 2.50 3.19
C ALA A 51 -4.62 2.83 4.32
N GLU A 52 -4.91 2.36 5.52
CA GLU A 52 -4.05 2.49 6.71
C GLU A 52 -4.13 1.25 7.60
N ILE A 53 -3.09 1.00 8.39
CA ILE A 53 -3.05 -0.10 9.35
C ILE A 53 -2.40 0.34 10.66
N ARG A 54 -2.93 -0.15 11.78
CA ARG A 54 -2.53 0.28 13.13
C ARG A 54 -1.09 -0.07 13.46
N SER A 55 -0.58 -1.22 13.00
CA SER A 55 0.82 -1.63 13.22
C SER A 55 1.81 -0.74 12.47
N ASN A 56 1.36 -0.08 11.41
CA ASN A 56 2.21 0.68 10.51
C ASN A 56 1.53 1.99 10.10
N PRO A 57 1.15 2.87 11.05
CA PRO A 57 0.42 4.09 10.75
C PRO A 57 1.39 5.17 10.26
N HIS A 58 2.45 4.79 9.52
CA HIS A 58 3.53 5.70 9.16
C HIS A 58 2.93 6.88 8.41
N PRO A 59 2.98 8.09 9.01
CA PRO A 59 2.57 9.28 8.31
C PRO A 59 3.44 9.38 7.06
N LEU A 60 2.84 9.75 5.93
CA LEU A 60 3.52 9.87 4.64
C LEU A 60 4.91 10.51 4.77
N GLY A 61 5.05 11.58 5.56
CA GLY A 61 6.34 12.24 5.78
C GLY A 61 7.44 11.35 6.38
N ALA A 62 7.11 10.47 7.34
CA ALA A 62 8.07 9.53 7.91
C ALA A 62 8.48 8.45 6.90
N LEU A 63 7.55 8.02 6.04
CA LEU A 63 7.84 7.08 4.96
C LEU A 63 8.78 7.72 3.92
N LEU A 64 8.48 8.94 3.48
CA LEU A 64 9.31 9.67 2.52
C LEU A 64 10.72 9.94 3.06
N LEU A 65 10.85 10.23 4.36
CA LEU A 65 12.13 10.41 5.01
C LEU A 65 12.93 9.09 5.06
N ARG A 66 12.30 8.00 5.51
CA ARG A 66 12.94 6.68 5.62
C ARG A 66 13.43 6.15 4.28
N THR A 67 12.72 6.44 3.19
CA THR A 67 13.10 6.04 1.83
C THR A 67 14.05 7.03 1.14
N GLY A 68 14.51 8.07 1.86
CA GLY A 68 15.46 9.07 1.35
C GLY A 68 14.88 9.98 0.28
N LYS A 69 13.56 10.09 0.16
CA LYS A 69 12.86 10.90 -0.85
C LYS A 69 12.75 12.36 -0.46
N ILE A 70 12.81 12.64 0.84
CA ILE A 70 12.89 13.98 1.41
C ILE A 70 13.94 13.98 2.52
N THR A 71 14.45 15.16 2.87
CA THR A 71 15.32 15.34 4.03
C THR A 71 14.51 15.69 5.29
N ASP A 72 15.12 15.55 6.47
CA ASP A 72 14.52 16.04 7.73
C ASP A 72 14.16 17.54 7.63
N ALA A 73 15.00 18.34 6.96
CA ALA A 73 14.76 19.76 6.77
C ALA A 73 13.54 20.03 5.86
N ASP A 74 13.28 19.19 4.86
CA ASP A 74 12.08 19.30 4.02
C ASP A 74 10.82 18.96 4.81
N LEU A 75 10.89 17.88 5.58
CA LEU A 75 9.78 17.43 6.42
C LEU A 75 9.41 18.48 7.47
N GLU A 76 10.41 19.06 8.14
CA GLU A 76 10.20 20.12 9.13
C GLU A 76 9.59 21.37 8.50
N ARG A 77 10.11 21.83 7.35
CA ARG A 77 9.52 22.97 6.61
C ARG A 77 8.08 22.72 6.22
N GLY A 78 7.76 21.50 5.75
CA GLY A 78 6.41 21.12 5.39
C GLY A 78 5.44 21.16 6.58
N ARG A 79 5.86 20.63 7.74
CA ARG A 79 5.07 20.68 8.98
C ARG A 79 4.89 22.09 9.50
N ASP A 80 5.95 22.90 9.49
CA ASP A 80 5.89 24.30 9.92
C ASP A 80 4.88 25.11 9.10
N MET A 81 4.80 24.87 7.78
CA MET A 81 3.78 25.50 6.94
C MET A 81 2.37 25.03 7.29
N GLN A 82 2.19 23.73 7.54
CA GLN A 82 0.89 23.17 7.88
C GLN A 82 0.39 23.68 9.24
N GLU A 83 1.26 23.71 10.26
CA GLU A 83 0.90 24.01 11.65
C GLU A 83 0.92 25.52 11.95
N ARG A 84 1.97 26.23 11.54
CA ARG A 84 2.16 27.65 11.93
C ARG A 84 1.51 28.63 10.96
N GLN A 85 1.43 28.28 9.68
CA GLN A 85 0.87 29.16 8.65
C GLN A 85 -0.60 28.85 8.36
N GLY A 86 -1.15 27.80 8.98
CA GLY A 86 -2.55 27.39 8.82
C GLY A 86 -2.87 26.91 7.41
N ASP A 87 -1.87 26.39 6.69
CA ASP A 87 -2.07 25.85 5.35
C ASP A 87 -2.97 24.61 5.43
N LYS A 88 -4.07 24.64 4.69
CA LYS A 88 -5.07 23.56 4.68
C LYS A 88 -4.64 22.39 3.78
N ARG A 89 -3.63 22.59 2.95
CA ARG A 89 -3.07 21.56 2.07
C ARG A 89 -2.48 20.41 2.88
N ARG A 90 -2.41 19.24 2.26
CA ARG A 90 -1.76 18.08 2.88
C ARG A 90 -0.25 18.23 2.85
N LEU A 91 0.42 17.60 3.80
CA LEU A 91 1.88 17.57 3.86
C LEU A 91 2.52 17.17 2.52
N GLY A 92 1.97 16.17 1.82
CA GLY A 92 2.45 15.77 0.50
C GLY A 92 2.38 16.88 -0.55
N GLU A 93 1.28 17.62 -0.61
CA GLU A 93 1.10 18.75 -1.53
C GLU A 93 2.03 19.91 -1.19
N ILE A 94 2.22 20.17 0.11
CA ILE A 94 3.16 21.18 0.60
C ILE A 94 4.58 20.81 0.17
N LEU A 95 5.01 19.56 0.39
CA LEU A 95 6.33 19.05 -0.01
C LEU A 95 6.55 19.12 -1.53
N VAL A 96 5.50 18.88 -2.33
CA VAL A 96 5.55 19.08 -3.78
C VAL A 96 5.73 20.56 -4.12
N SER A 97 4.97 21.46 -3.49
CA SER A 97 5.08 22.90 -3.74
C SER A 97 6.41 23.50 -3.31
N LEU A 98 7.07 22.89 -2.31
CA LEU A 98 8.42 23.23 -1.87
C LEU A 98 9.51 22.69 -2.81
N GLY A 99 9.17 21.85 -3.78
CA GLY A 99 10.12 21.18 -4.67
C GLY A 99 10.91 20.06 -3.99
N ALA A 100 10.51 19.64 -2.78
CA ALA A 100 11.18 18.56 -2.04
C ALA A 100 10.92 17.18 -2.64
N ILE A 101 9.76 16.99 -3.28
CA ILE A 101 9.37 15.75 -3.96
C ILE A 101 8.58 16.08 -5.23
N SER A 102 8.74 15.27 -6.28
CA SER A 102 7.91 15.44 -7.49
C SER A 102 6.49 14.88 -7.29
N PRO A 103 5.46 15.42 -7.98
CA PRO A 103 4.10 14.86 -7.94
C PRO A 103 4.06 13.37 -8.28
N ARG A 104 4.82 12.97 -9.32
CA ARG A 104 4.92 11.56 -9.75
C ARG A 104 5.53 10.66 -8.69
N GLU A 105 6.54 11.14 -7.96
CA GLU A 105 7.15 10.36 -6.88
C GLU A 105 6.20 10.26 -5.69
N LEU A 106 5.52 11.36 -5.33
CA LEU A 106 4.49 11.33 -4.29
C LEU A 106 3.40 10.30 -4.60
N GLU A 107 2.86 10.31 -5.83
CA GLU A 107 1.88 9.32 -6.30
C GLU A 107 2.40 7.88 -6.16
N ARG A 108 3.66 7.63 -6.56
CA ARG A 108 4.28 6.30 -6.41
C ARG A 108 4.36 5.86 -4.95
N GLN A 109 4.77 6.75 -4.05
CA GLN A 109 4.92 6.42 -2.63
C GLN A 109 3.57 6.19 -1.94
N VAL A 110 2.55 6.99 -2.27
CA VAL A 110 1.18 6.78 -1.78
C VAL A 110 0.60 5.48 -2.31
N ARG A 111 0.77 5.17 -3.60
CA ARG A 111 0.35 3.90 -4.19
C ARG A 111 0.98 2.71 -3.46
N PHE A 112 2.30 2.76 -3.27
CA PHE A 112 3.05 1.70 -2.58
C PHE A 112 2.53 1.50 -1.15
N GLN A 113 2.26 2.57 -0.42
CA GLN A 113 1.69 2.47 0.93
C GLN A 113 0.31 1.79 0.94
N ILE A 114 -0.58 2.16 0.01
CA ILE A 114 -1.92 1.55 -0.09
C ILE A 114 -1.78 0.06 -0.40
N GLU A 115 -0.94 -0.29 -1.37
CA GLU A 115 -0.63 -1.68 -1.75
C GLU A 115 -0.16 -2.51 -0.54
N GLU A 116 0.84 -2.03 0.20
CA GLU A 116 1.36 -2.72 1.38
C GLU A 116 0.30 -2.98 2.44
N VAL A 117 -0.56 -1.99 2.74
CA VAL A 117 -1.65 -2.16 3.71
C VAL A 117 -2.66 -3.20 3.20
N VAL A 118 -3.05 -3.11 1.94
CA VAL A 118 -4.03 -4.04 1.35
C VAL A 118 -3.49 -5.46 1.36
N PHE A 119 -2.23 -5.68 0.97
CA PHE A 119 -1.62 -7.01 0.98
C PHE A 119 -1.45 -7.57 2.40
N GLU A 120 -1.07 -6.74 3.37
CA GLU A 120 -1.03 -7.13 4.78
C GLU A 120 -2.42 -7.59 5.24
N MET A 121 -3.47 -6.82 4.96
CA MET A 121 -4.84 -7.18 5.31
C MET A 121 -5.31 -8.45 4.59
N MET A 122 -4.91 -8.66 3.33
CA MET A 122 -5.21 -9.88 2.57
C MET A 122 -4.61 -11.14 3.20
N SER A 123 -3.51 -11.01 3.95
CA SER A 123 -2.89 -12.14 4.66
C SER A 123 -3.66 -12.58 5.93
N TRP A 124 -4.66 -11.81 6.36
CA TRP A 124 -5.40 -12.09 7.59
C TRP A 124 -6.50 -13.12 7.32
N ARG A 125 -6.38 -14.29 7.97
CA ARG A 125 -7.34 -15.39 7.89
C ARG A 125 -8.42 -15.34 8.98
N GLU A 126 -8.26 -14.44 9.94
CA GLU A 126 -9.12 -14.30 11.10
C GLU A 126 -9.25 -12.83 11.48
N GLY A 127 -10.34 -12.52 12.19
CA GLY A 127 -10.72 -11.17 12.51
C GLY A 127 -12.18 -10.88 12.17
N TYR A 128 -12.55 -9.61 12.32
CA TYR A 128 -13.89 -9.11 12.05
C TYR A 128 -13.80 -7.91 11.12
N PHE A 129 -14.61 -7.91 10.06
CA PHE A 129 -14.72 -6.80 9.14
C PHE A 129 -16.05 -6.09 9.30
N SER A 130 -16.06 -4.78 9.03
CA SER A 130 -17.28 -3.99 8.88
C SER A 130 -17.11 -2.96 7.78
N PHE A 131 -18.10 -2.86 6.91
CA PHE A 131 -18.15 -1.88 5.84
C PHE A 131 -19.29 -0.91 6.10
N THR A 132 -18.97 0.39 6.11
CA THR A 132 -19.95 1.46 6.23
C THR A 132 -20.00 2.25 4.93
N GLU A 133 -21.13 2.16 4.22
CA GLU A 133 -21.44 3.01 3.07
C GLU A 133 -21.64 4.46 3.51
N GLY A 134 -21.06 5.41 2.79
CA GLY A 134 -21.22 6.82 3.07
C GLY A 134 -20.31 7.69 2.22
N PRO A 135 -20.49 9.03 2.30
CA PRO A 135 -19.53 9.96 1.75
C PRO A 135 -18.15 9.72 2.37
N LEU A 136 -17.14 9.96 1.56
CA LEU A 136 -15.75 9.87 1.98
C LEU A 136 -15.32 11.22 2.52
N ASP A 137 -14.79 11.22 3.74
CA ASP A 137 -14.35 12.42 4.42
C ASP A 137 -12.83 12.45 4.56
N GLY A 138 -12.25 13.65 4.71
CA GLY A 138 -10.84 13.84 5.03
C GLY A 138 -9.89 13.22 4.01
N ALA A 139 -9.02 12.32 4.47
CA ALA A 139 -7.94 11.73 3.66
C ALA A 139 -8.42 11.08 2.36
N ALA A 140 -9.64 10.56 2.32
CA ALA A 140 -10.20 9.87 1.16
C ALA A 140 -10.75 10.83 0.07
N THR A 141 -11.22 12.03 0.43
CA THR A 141 -11.90 12.94 -0.52
C THR A 141 -10.95 13.58 -1.55
N GLU A 142 -9.66 13.70 -1.21
CA GLU A 142 -8.61 14.31 -2.07
C GLU A 142 -7.57 13.26 -2.46
N ALA A 143 -8.01 12.02 -2.69
CA ALA A 143 -7.11 10.92 -3.02
C ALA A 143 -6.38 11.19 -4.35
N ILE A 144 -5.05 11.33 -4.26
CA ILE A 144 -4.17 11.51 -5.42
C ILE A 144 -4.02 10.19 -6.20
N VAL A 145 -4.25 9.05 -5.54
CA VAL A 145 -4.08 7.72 -6.11
C VAL A 145 -5.41 6.97 -6.13
N ARG A 146 -5.66 6.28 -7.24
CA ARG A 146 -6.79 5.37 -7.41
C ARG A 146 -6.27 4.03 -7.90
N ILE A 147 -6.58 2.97 -7.17
CA ILE A 147 -6.11 1.62 -7.47
C ILE A 147 -7.32 0.73 -7.71
N PRO A 148 -7.49 0.19 -8.94
CA PRO A 148 -8.53 -0.81 -9.20
C PRO A 148 -8.37 -1.99 -8.25
N THR A 149 -9.47 -2.39 -7.61
CA THR A 149 -9.45 -3.48 -6.62
C THR A 149 -9.03 -4.80 -7.26
N GLU A 150 -9.52 -5.09 -8.47
CA GLU A 150 -9.11 -6.24 -9.28
C GLU A 150 -7.59 -6.31 -9.47
N ALA A 151 -6.92 -5.18 -9.73
CA ALA A 151 -5.47 -5.17 -9.93
C ALA A 151 -4.72 -5.63 -8.67
N LEU A 152 -5.19 -5.23 -7.47
CA LEU A 152 -4.62 -5.69 -6.20
C LEU A 152 -4.94 -7.16 -5.92
N LEU A 153 -6.16 -7.61 -6.25
CA LEU A 153 -6.53 -9.02 -6.09
C LEU A 153 -5.68 -9.94 -6.97
N MET A 154 -5.49 -9.56 -8.24
CA MET A 154 -4.62 -10.31 -9.17
C MET A 154 -3.17 -10.32 -8.72
N GLU A 155 -2.65 -9.17 -8.28
CA GLU A 155 -1.27 -9.08 -7.77
C GLU A 155 -1.11 -9.89 -6.47
N GLY A 156 -2.11 -9.88 -5.59
CA GLY A 156 -2.13 -10.71 -4.39
C GLY A 156 -2.10 -12.21 -4.71
N ALA A 157 -2.91 -12.66 -5.67
CA ALA A 157 -2.90 -14.04 -6.14
C ALA A 157 -1.54 -14.43 -6.74
N ARG A 158 -0.96 -13.57 -7.59
CA ARG A 158 0.38 -13.77 -8.16
C ARG A 158 1.44 -13.94 -7.08
N ARG A 159 1.43 -13.09 -6.04
CA ARG A 159 2.38 -13.16 -4.91
C ARG A 159 2.25 -14.48 -4.14
N ILE A 160 1.03 -14.94 -3.89
CA ILE A 160 0.78 -16.22 -3.20
C ILE A 160 1.31 -17.40 -4.03
N ASP A 161 1.03 -17.40 -5.34
CA ASP A 161 1.49 -18.45 -6.26
C ASP A 161 3.02 -18.48 -6.38
N GLU A 162 3.64 -17.32 -6.54
CA GLU A 162 5.11 -17.20 -6.60
C GLU A 162 5.78 -17.60 -5.30
N TRP A 163 5.23 -17.17 -4.17
CA TRP A 163 5.75 -17.55 -2.85
C TRP A 163 5.70 -19.07 -2.67
N SER A 164 4.60 -19.72 -3.05
CA SER A 164 4.46 -21.18 -2.97
C SER A 164 5.53 -21.91 -3.79
N ARG A 165 5.93 -21.34 -4.94
CA ARG A 165 7.02 -21.89 -5.76
C ARG A 165 8.39 -21.67 -5.12
N ILE A 166 8.63 -20.48 -4.55
CA ILE A 166 9.89 -20.13 -3.89
C ILE A 166 10.09 -20.96 -2.63
N GLU A 167 9.07 -21.07 -1.77
CA GLU A 167 9.11 -21.84 -0.53
C GLU A 167 9.52 -23.29 -0.77
N SER A 168 9.01 -23.91 -1.84
CA SER A 168 9.40 -25.29 -2.23
C SER A 168 10.89 -25.46 -2.56
N ARG A 169 11.61 -24.36 -2.84
CA ARG A 169 13.02 -24.33 -3.22
C ARG A 169 13.95 -23.78 -2.14
N ILE A 170 13.42 -23.25 -1.04
CA ILE A 170 14.20 -22.71 0.08
C ILE A 170 14.17 -23.72 1.24
N PRO A 171 15.24 -24.48 1.48
CA PRO A 171 15.24 -25.52 2.52
C PRO A 171 15.00 -24.99 3.94
N HIS A 172 15.55 -23.82 4.26
CA HIS A 172 15.37 -23.13 5.55
C HIS A 172 15.79 -21.65 5.45
N LEU A 173 15.42 -20.83 6.45
CA LEU A 173 15.69 -19.37 6.49
C LEU A 173 17.17 -18.97 6.60
N GLY A 174 18.08 -19.93 6.75
CA GLY A 174 19.52 -19.69 6.86
C GLY A 174 20.25 -19.74 5.51
N VAL A 175 19.52 -19.99 4.43
CA VAL A 175 20.07 -20.03 3.07
C VAL A 175 20.45 -18.61 2.65
N VAL A 176 21.70 -18.43 2.21
CA VAL A 176 22.18 -17.17 1.63
C VAL A 176 22.04 -17.30 0.11
N PRO A 177 21.14 -16.53 -0.54
CA PRO A 177 21.02 -16.55 -1.99
C PRO A 177 22.36 -16.11 -2.62
N ALA A 178 22.84 -16.89 -3.58
CA ALA A 178 23.97 -16.53 -4.41
C ALA A 178 23.50 -16.42 -5.86
N LEU A 179 24.11 -15.53 -6.64
CA LEU A 179 23.88 -15.48 -8.08
C LEU A 179 24.29 -16.83 -8.66
N ALA A 180 23.40 -17.41 -9.48
CA ALA A 180 23.74 -18.63 -10.21
C ALA A 180 24.95 -18.33 -11.11
N PRO A 181 25.95 -19.23 -11.18
CA PRO A 181 26.99 -19.08 -12.18
C PRO A 181 26.34 -19.03 -13.57
N PRO A 182 26.85 -18.20 -14.50
CA PRO A 182 26.33 -18.14 -15.84
C PRO A 182 26.34 -19.55 -16.46
N GLN A 183 25.24 -19.95 -17.10
CA GLN A 183 25.20 -21.23 -17.82
C GLN A 183 26.20 -21.15 -18.99
N GLU A 184 27.03 -22.18 -19.16
CA GLU A 184 27.97 -22.27 -20.28
C GLU A 184 27.21 -22.13 -21.60
N GLY A 185 27.45 -21.03 -22.32
CA GLY A 185 26.79 -20.70 -23.59
C GLY A 185 25.78 -19.54 -23.55
N ASP A 186 25.43 -19.03 -22.36
CA ASP A 186 24.51 -17.89 -22.17
C ASP A 186 25.15 -16.76 -21.34
N ALA A 187 26.47 -16.63 -21.41
CA ALA A 187 27.15 -15.40 -21.02
C ALA A 187 26.88 -14.34 -22.09
N GLY A 188 25.63 -13.88 -22.19
CA GLY A 188 25.34 -12.62 -22.84
C GLY A 188 26.17 -11.56 -22.14
N GLU A 189 27.16 -11.00 -22.84
CA GLU A 189 27.83 -9.79 -22.39
C GLU A 189 26.73 -8.76 -22.09
N LEU A 190 26.57 -8.43 -20.80
CA LEU A 190 25.70 -7.34 -20.38
C LEU A 190 26.43 -6.04 -20.73
N ASP A 191 26.36 -5.65 -22.02
CA ASP A 191 26.92 -4.41 -22.53
C ASP A 191 25.95 -3.27 -22.17
N LEU A 192 26.09 -2.75 -20.95
CA LEU A 192 25.32 -1.58 -20.51
C LEU A 192 25.98 -0.32 -21.07
N LEU A 193 25.24 0.41 -21.89
CA LEU A 193 25.67 1.72 -22.35
C LEU A 193 25.73 2.69 -21.14
N PRO A 194 26.55 3.76 -21.18
CA PRO A 194 26.66 4.73 -20.09
C PRO A 194 25.36 5.32 -19.51
N PRO A 195 24.24 5.47 -20.24
CA PRO A 195 22.96 5.90 -19.65
C PRO A 195 22.15 4.77 -19.00
N GLU A 196 22.61 3.52 -19.06
CA GLU A 196 21.97 2.33 -18.45
C GLU A 196 22.60 1.96 -17.09
N TRP A 197 23.53 2.79 -16.60
CA TRP A 197 24.10 2.77 -15.24
C TRP A 197 23.28 3.62 -14.26
#